data_AF-A0A2Z5EFI2-F1
#
_entry.id   AF-A0A2Z5EFI2-F1
#
_cell.length_a   1.000
_cell.length_b   1.000
_cell.length_c   1.000
_cell.angle_alpha   90.00
_cell.angle_beta   90.00
_cell.angle_gamma   90.00
#
_symmetry.space_group_name_H-M   'P 1'
#
loop_
_entity.id
_entity.type
_entity.pdbx_description
1 polymer ?
#
loop_
_entity_poly.entity_id
_entity_poly.type
_entity_poly.pdbx_seq_one_letter_code
_entity_poly.pdbx_strand_id
1 'polypeptide(L)'
;MALLTVVKAKCAGVKAGMSFRFMSLAVGLAVSVLATGTASAADRSASVLHERFGDWEVTCATLDKVPKCSALQQQGTKAGSNQSIQRMIAVEFVAMQKGAVGTLLTPFGVDLAKGVVLRLDKDGPPLPFKTCLPSGCLVPLQFGEEALQALRSHKVLHISFVTAADGRTIDLPVSLNGVGSALDRLKVLAGPK
;
A
#
# COMPACT_ATOMS: atom_id res chain seq x y z
N MET A 1 -42.60 -5.57 -32.35
CA MET A 1 -41.24 -5.17 -32.77
C MET A 1 -40.58 -4.58 -31.53
N ALA A 2 -39.39 -5.08 -31.15
CA ALA A 2 -38.51 -4.60 -30.06
C ALA A 2 -38.97 -4.85 -28.60
N LEU A 3 -38.13 -5.23 -27.64
CA LEU A 3 -36.77 -5.79 -27.59
C LEU A 3 -36.45 -6.12 -26.09
N LEU A 4 -35.62 -7.15 -25.85
CA LEU A 4 -34.61 -7.34 -24.77
C LEU A 4 -35.01 -7.17 -23.27
N THR A 5 -35.12 -8.25 -22.48
CA THR A 5 -34.12 -9.08 -21.72
C THR A 5 -33.58 -8.50 -20.40
N VAL A 6 -34.00 -9.12 -19.29
CA VAL A 6 -33.33 -9.10 -17.97
C VAL A 6 -32.98 -10.55 -17.61
N VAL A 7 -31.69 -10.83 -17.41
CA VAL A 7 -31.18 -12.10 -16.89
C VAL A 7 -31.40 -12.13 -15.38
N LYS A 8 -32.33 -12.97 -14.91
CA LYS A 8 -32.60 -13.23 -13.49
C LYS A 8 -31.87 -14.51 -13.08
N ALA A 9 -30.91 -14.38 -12.18
CA ALA A 9 -30.19 -15.51 -11.60
C ALA A 9 -31.16 -16.42 -10.82
N LYS A 10 -31.08 -17.73 -11.07
CA LYS A 10 -31.88 -18.79 -10.44
C LYS A 10 -31.26 -19.18 -9.09
N CYS A 11 -32.00 -18.97 -8.00
CA CYS A 11 -31.82 -19.74 -6.77
C CYS A 11 -32.57 -21.07 -6.92
N ALA A 12 -31.87 -22.20 -6.86
CA ALA A 12 -32.50 -23.52 -6.81
C ALA A 12 -32.93 -23.83 -5.36
N GLY A 13 -34.21 -24.13 -5.18
CA GLY A 13 -34.80 -24.48 -3.90
C GLY A 13 -34.72 -25.97 -3.59
N VAL A 14 -34.57 -26.29 -2.31
CA VAL A 14 -34.84 -27.62 -1.74
C VAL A 14 -36.21 -27.54 -1.06
N LYS A 15 -37.17 -28.35 -1.53
CA LYS A 15 -38.41 -28.68 -0.82
C LYS A 15 -38.47 -30.19 -0.67
N ALA A 16 -38.56 -30.68 0.56
CA ALA A 16 -38.93 -32.05 0.85
C ALA A 16 -40.08 -32.03 1.86
N GLY A 17 -41.27 -32.40 1.40
CA GLY A 17 -42.39 -32.76 2.26
C GLY A 17 -42.48 -34.28 2.30
N MET A 18 -42.56 -34.86 3.49
CA MET A 18 -42.81 -36.29 3.66
C MET A 18 -43.77 -36.50 4.82
N SER A 19 -44.90 -37.13 4.54
CA SER A 19 -45.85 -37.65 5.52
C SER A 19 -46.05 -39.13 5.20
N PHE A 20 -45.66 -40.02 6.12
CA PHE A 20 -46.16 -41.39 6.20
C PHE A 20 -45.96 -41.94 7.62
N ARG A 21 -46.86 -42.86 7.99
CA ARG A 21 -47.28 -43.21 9.36
C ARG A 21 -46.33 -44.13 10.17
N PHE A 22 -46.56 -44.10 11.50
CA PHE A 22 -46.15 -45.01 12.58
C PHE A 22 -45.90 -46.49 12.24
N MET A 23 -44.82 -47.09 12.77
CA MET A 23 -44.82 -48.36 13.56
C MET A 23 -43.42 -48.66 14.17
N SER A 24 -43.41 -49.19 15.40
CA SER A 24 -42.28 -49.52 16.29
C SER A 24 -41.28 -50.59 15.81
N LEU A 25 -40.00 -50.52 16.20
CA LEU A 25 -39.20 -51.56 16.93
C LEU A 25 -37.69 -51.21 16.93
N ALA A 26 -37.01 -51.52 18.04
CA ALA A 26 -35.59 -51.31 18.31
C ALA A 26 -34.66 -52.28 17.58
N VAL A 27 -33.49 -51.82 17.11
CA VAL A 27 -32.21 -52.58 17.04
C VAL A 27 -31.04 -51.56 16.99
N GLY A 28 -30.07 -51.70 17.89
CA GLY A 28 -28.85 -50.89 17.91
C GLY A 28 -27.82 -51.33 16.87
N LEU A 29 -27.08 -50.38 16.32
CA LEU A 29 -25.87 -50.60 15.53
C LEU A 29 -24.81 -49.58 15.94
N ALA A 30 -23.74 -50.08 16.56
CA ALA A 30 -22.52 -49.33 16.84
C ALA A 30 -21.76 -49.14 15.51
N VAL A 31 -21.54 -47.89 15.10
CA VAL A 31 -20.72 -47.55 13.93
C VAL A 31 -19.42 -46.92 14.44
N SER A 32 -18.31 -47.65 14.28
CA SER A 32 -16.96 -47.17 14.53
C SER A 32 -16.58 -46.09 13.51
N VAL A 33 -16.35 -44.86 13.98
CA VAL A 33 -15.85 -43.75 13.16
C VAL A 33 -14.34 -43.87 13.01
N LEU A 34 -13.88 -44.14 11.78
CA LEU A 34 -12.47 -44.05 11.38
C LEU A 34 -12.07 -42.58 11.27
N ALA A 35 -11.13 -42.14 12.10
CA ALA A 35 -10.56 -40.81 12.03
C ALA A 35 -9.63 -40.69 10.80
N THR A 36 -10.13 -40.08 9.72
CA THR A 36 -9.27 -39.63 8.62
C THR A 36 -8.63 -38.31 9.01
N GLY A 37 -7.33 -38.35 9.34
CA GLY A 37 -6.53 -37.16 9.56
C GLY A 37 -6.42 -36.32 8.29
N THR A 38 -7.07 -35.16 8.28
CA THR A 38 -6.86 -34.13 7.26
C THR A 38 -5.51 -33.48 7.54
N ALA A 39 -4.49 -33.83 6.75
CA ALA A 39 -3.28 -33.04 6.68
C ALA A 39 -3.63 -31.66 6.12
N SER A 40 -3.64 -30.63 6.97
CA SER A 40 -3.72 -29.24 6.52
C SER A 40 -2.51 -28.96 5.64
N ALA A 41 -2.73 -28.80 4.34
CA ALA A 41 -1.81 -28.08 3.49
C ALA A 41 -1.71 -26.67 4.05
N ALA A 42 -0.61 -26.34 4.71
CA ALA A 42 -0.29 -24.98 5.08
C ALA A 42 -0.24 -24.17 3.78
N ASP A 43 -1.22 -23.28 3.61
CA ASP A 43 -1.20 -22.24 2.60
C ASP A 43 0.13 -21.52 2.73
N ARG A 44 0.99 -21.63 1.71
CA ARG A 44 2.19 -20.81 1.60
C ARG A 44 1.73 -19.40 1.27
N SER A 45 1.25 -18.68 2.28
CA SER A 45 1.07 -17.24 2.20
C SER A 45 2.41 -16.63 1.79
N ALA A 46 2.43 -15.95 0.65
CA ALA A 46 3.60 -15.20 0.23
C ALA A 46 3.97 -14.24 1.36
N SER A 47 5.12 -14.45 2.01
CA SER A 47 5.54 -13.63 3.13
C SER A 47 5.82 -12.22 2.63
N VAL A 48 4.91 -11.29 2.92
CA VAL A 48 5.14 -9.85 2.71
C VAL A 48 6.10 -9.40 3.80
N LEU A 49 7.35 -9.10 3.43
CA LEU A 49 8.30 -8.51 4.37
C LEU A 49 7.80 -7.11 4.76
N HIS A 50 7.76 -6.85 6.06
CA HIS A 50 7.35 -5.58 6.63
C HIS A 50 8.25 -5.26 7.82
N GLU A 51 9.05 -4.20 7.70
CA GLU A 51 10.01 -3.80 8.72
C GLU A 51 9.91 -2.29 8.96
N ARG A 52 9.89 -1.87 10.22
CA ARG A 52 9.79 -0.45 10.58
C ARG A 52 11.12 0.10 11.09
N PHE A 53 11.52 1.24 10.55
CA PHE A 53 12.73 1.99 10.89
C PHE A 53 12.33 3.42 11.24
N GLY A 54 12.13 3.69 12.53
CA GLY A 54 11.59 4.98 12.97
C GLY A 54 10.22 5.23 12.35
N ASP A 55 10.11 6.29 11.56
CA ASP A 55 8.88 6.68 10.87
C ASP A 55 8.77 6.13 9.44
N TRP A 56 9.73 5.31 9.02
CA TRP A 56 9.78 4.69 7.70
C TRP A 56 9.45 3.21 7.76
N GLU A 57 8.71 2.74 6.77
CA GLU A 57 8.27 1.37 6.64
C GLU A 57 8.86 0.74 5.38
N VAL A 58 9.69 -0.29 5.53
CA VAL A 58 10.20 -1.09 4.43
C VAL A 58 9.22 -2.22 4.15
N THR A 59 8.69 -2.25 2.93
CA THR A 59 7.81 -3.32 2.46
C THR A 59 8.35 -3.93 1.19
N CYS A 60 8.12 -5.22 0.99
CA CYS A 60 8.46 -5.91 -0.25
C CYS A 60 7.22 -6.55 -0.87
N ALA A 61 6.98 -6.23 -2.14
CA ALA A 61 5.97 -6.90 -2.96
C ALA A 61 6.66 -7.77 -4.01
N THR A 62 6.12 -8.97 -4.25
CA THR A 62 6.61 -9.81 -5.35
C THR A 62 5.91 -9.40 -6.64
N LEU A 63 6.66 -8.85 -7.58
CA LEU A 63 6.18 -8.54 -8.92
C LEU A 63 6.92 -9.43 -9.92
N ASP A 64 6.19 -10.21 -10.72
CA ASP A 64 6.77 -11.11 -11.71
C ASP A 64 7.83 -12.08 -11.14
N LYS A 65 7.59 -12.60 -9.92
CA LYS A 65 8.51 -13.46 -9.15
C LYS A 65 9.79 -12.76 -8.67
N VAL A 66 9.93 -11.46 -8.87
CA VAL A 66 11.03 -10.65 -8.35
C VAL A 66 10.53 -9.82 -7.16
N PRO A 67 11.11 -9.98 -5.95
CA PRO A 67 10.77 -9.11 -4.84
C PRO A 67 11.25 -7.68 -5.15
N LYS A 68 10.33 -6.73 -5.10
CA LYS A 68 10.61 -5.30 -5.17
C LYS A 68 10.31 -4.69 -3.82
N CYS A 69 11.32 -4.08 -3.21
CA CYS A 69 11.22 -3.47 -1.90
C CYS A 69 11.29 -1.96 -2.01
N SER A 70 10.52 -1.27 -1.17
CA SER A 70 10.53 0.18 -1.04
C SER A 70 10.37 0.60 0.42
N ALA A 71 10.86 1.79 0.74
CA ALA A 71 10.69 2.44 2.03
C ALA A 71 9.64 3.53 1.89
N LEU A 72 8.64 3.52 2.75
CA LEU A 72 7.46 4.35 2.64
C LEU A 72 7.24 5.13 3.93
N GLN A 73 6.92 6.41 3.79
CA GLN A 73 6.30 7.20 4.85
C GLN A 73 5.04 7.85 4.30
N GLN A 74 3.95 7.78 5.05
CA GLN A 74 2.66 8.35 4.65
C GLN A 74 2.09 9.20 5.77
N GLN A 75 1.47 10.31 5.39
CA GLN A 75 0.75 11.20 6.30
C GLN A 75 -0.67 11.36 5.81
N GLY A 76 -1.61 11.47 6.74
CA GLY A 76 -3.01 11.63 6.40
C GLY A 76 -3.90 11.70 7.63
N THR A 77 -5.18 11.93 7.39
CA THR A 77 -6.19 11.93 8.45
C THR A 77 -6.80 10.54 8.56
N LYS A 78 -7.26 10.16 9.75
CA LYS A 78 -8.06 8.94 9.89
C LYS A 78 -9.43 9.19 9.25
N ALA A 79 -9.80 8.35 8.30
CA ALA A 79 -11.09 8.38 7.62
C ALA A 79 -11.96 7.18 8.05
N GLY A 80 -13.21 7.49 8.40
CA GLY A 80 -14.25 6.51 8.72
C GLY A 80 -14.06 5.76 10.04
N SER A 81 -14.99 4.84 10.31
CA SER A 81 -15.00 3.97 11.50
C SER A 81 -13.87 2.92 11.50
N ASN A 82 -13.29 2.64 10.33
CA ASN A 82 -12.33 1.54 10.12
C ASN A 82 -10.86 1.98 10.18
N GLN A 83 -10.58 3.19 10.69
CA GLN A 83 -9.22 3.75 10.84
C GLN A 83 -8.37 3.79 9.55
N SER A 84 -8.97 3.71 8.36
CA SER A 84 -8.22 3.88 7.10
C SER A 84 -7.65 5.28 7.02
N ILE A 85 -6.37 5.43 6.67
CA ILE A 85 -5.77 6.76 6.51
C ILE A 85 -6.18 7.34 5.15
N GLN A 86 -6.91 8.46 5.17
CA GLN A 86 -7.04 9.33 4.01
C GLN A 86 -5.72 10.05 3.82
N ARG A 87 -4.93 9.51 2.90
CA ARG A 87 -3.56 9.94 2.61
C ARG A 87 -3.55 11.37 2.09
N MET A 88 -2.83 12.22 2.79
CA MET A 88 -2.49 13.58 2.37
C MET A 88 -1.22 13.56 1.53
N ILE A 89 -0.14 12.94 2.02
CA ILE A 89 1.09 12.70 1.25
C ILE A 89 1.63 11.28 1.48
N ALA A 90 2.38 10.78 0.51
CA ALA A 90 3.27 9.65 0.72
C ALA A 90 4.60 9.86 -0.01
N VAL A 91 5.69 9.50 0.65
CA VAL A 91 7.04 9.48 0.07
C VAL A 91 7.52 8.05 0.06
N GLU A 92 7.82 7.56 -1.14
CA GLU A 92 8.38 6.23 -1.35
C GLU A 92 9.80 6.34 -1.90
N PHE A 93 10.71 5.51 -1.37
CA PHE A 93 12.07 5.37 -1.87
C PHE A 93 12.39 3.93 -2.28
N VAL A 94 13.16 3.81 -3.35
CA VAL A 94 13.81 2.58 -3.80
C VAL A 94 15.31 2.84 -3.90
N ALA A 95 16.11 1.96 -3.31
CA ALA A 95 17.56 2.08 -3.36
C ALA A 95 18.11 1.83 -4.76
N MET A 96 19.11 2.61 -5.15
CA MET A 96 19.92 2.39 -6.35
C MET A 96 21.37 2.09 -5.93
N GLN A 97 22.21 1.64 -6.86
CA GLN A 97 23.64 1.42 -6.59
C GLN A 97 24.31 2.70 -6.07
N LYS A 98 24.00 3.84 -6.71
CA LYS A 98 24.52 5.17 -6.37
C LYS A 98 23.35 6.13 -6.15
N GLY A 99 22.80 6.14 -4.94
CA GLY A 99 21.68 7.00 -4.57
C GLY A 99 20.36 6.25 -4.37
N ALA A 100 19.25 6.97 -4.55
CA ALA A 100 17.89 6.43 -4.50
C ALA A 100 17.01 7.15 -5.52
N VAL A 101 16.01 6.43 -6.03
CA VAL A 101 14.86 7.00 -6.72
C VAL A 101 13.68 6.98 -5.77
N GLY A 102 12.71 7.85 -6.00
CA GLY A 102 11.50 7.86 -5.22
C GLY A 102 10.31 8.40 -5.97
N THR A 103 9.16 8.32 -5.31
CA THR A 103 7.93 8.94 -5.77
C THR A 103 7.29 9.64 -4.58
N LEU A 104 7.00 10.92 -4.77
CA LEU A 104 6.10 11.66 -3.89
C LEU A 104 4.69 11.61 -4.49
N LEU A 105 3.72 11.19 -3.68
CA LEU A 105 2.31 11.31 -3.96
C LEU A 105 1.75 12.50 -3.18
N THR A 106 1.19 13.48 -3.88
CA THR A 106 0.48 14.63 -3.31
C THR A 106 -1.04 14.42 -3.43
N PRO A 107 -1.85 15.17 -2.66
CA PRO A 107 -3.29 15.10 -2.81
C PRO A 107 -3.74 15.79 -4.11
N PHE A 108 -5.03 15.66 -4.43
CA PHE A 108 -5.64 16.40 -5.52
C PHE A 108 -5.83 17.88 -5.17
N GLY A 109 -6.10 18.70 -6.20
CA GLY A 109 -6.33 20.13 -6.04
C GLY A 109 -5.04 20.95 -5.92
N VAL A 110 -3.89 20.37 -6.28
CA VAL A 110 -2.60 21.06 -6.38
C VAL A 110 -2.45 21.78 -7.72
N ASP A 111 -1.76 22.91 -7.72
CA ASP A 111 -1.36 23.66 -8.91
C ASP A 111 -0.16 22.95 -9.57
N LEU A 112 -0.45 22.19 -10.62
CA LEU A 112 0.55 21.37 -11.31
C LEU A 112 1.65 22.20 -11.99
N ALA A 113 1.35 23.43 -12.39
CA ALA A 113 2.30 24.29 -13.10
C ALA A 113 3.39 24.82 -12.18
N LYS A 114 3.08 25.01 -10.89
CA LYS A 114 4.04 25.47 -9.88
C LYS A 114 4.94 24.38 -9.33
N GLY A 115 4.57 23.11 -9.52
CA GLY A 115 5.35 21.96 -9.05
C GLY A 115 5.40 21.85 -7.52
N VAL A 116 6.38 21.08 -7.05
CA VAL A 116 6.62 20.83 -5.62
C VAL A 116 8.03 21.24 -5.24
N VAL A 117 8.19 21.93 -4.13
CA VAL A 117 9.48 22.33 -3.58
C VAL A 117 9.85 21.42 -2.41
N LEU A 118 11.07 20.89 -2.43
CA LEU A 118 11.67 20.17 -1.31
C LEU A 118 12.63 21.09 -0.58
N ARG A 119 12.59 21.09 0.76
CA ARG A 119 13.47 21.91 1.60
C ARG A 119 14.01 21.12 2.79
N LEU A 120 15.33 21.15 2.95
CA LEU A 120 16.01 20.75 4.18
C LEU A 120 16.36 22.01 4.98
N ASP A 121 17.36 22.76 4.51
CA ASP A 121 17.71 24.09 5.03
C ASP A 121 17.21 25.23 4.14
N LYS A 122 17.28 25.04 2.83
CA LYS A 122 16.92 26.01 1.80
C LYS A 122 16.02 25.36 0.75
N ASP A 123 15.22 26.18 0.08
CA ASP A 123 14.36 25.72 -1.01
C ASP A 123 15.19 25.17 -2.16
N GLY A 124 14.87 23.94 -2.55
CA GLY A 124 15.31 23.37 -3.82
C GLY A 124 14.53 23.96 -5.00
N PRO A 125 14.93 23.62 -6.23
CA PRO A 125 14.15 23.97 -7.42
C PRO A 125 12.79 23.27 -7.41
N PRO A 126 11.74 23.87 -8.00
CA PRO A 126 10.45 23.21 -8.16
C PRO A 126 10.58 21.93 -8.99
N LEU A 127 10.05 20.83 -8.45
CA LEU A 127 9.97 19.53 -9.10
C LEU A 127 8.64 19.42 -9.86
N PRO A 128 8.66 19.03 -11.14
CA PRO A 128 7.44 18.91 -11.92
C PRO A 128 6.66 17.63 -11.57
N PHE A 129 5.33 17.74 -11.63
CA PHE A 129 4.48 16.56 -11.62
C PHE A 129 4.66 15.75 -12.90
N LYS A 130 4.66 14.42 -12.76
CA LYS A 130 4.75 13.50 -13.91
C LYS A 130 3.39 13.12 -14.45
N THR A 131 2.45 12.80 -13.56
CA THR A 131 1.09 12.37 -13.88
C THR A 131 0.23 12.39 -12.62
N CYS A 132 -1.09 12.21 -12.76
CA CYS A 132 -1.99 11.98 -11.64
C CYS A 132 -2.74 10.66 -11.85
N LEU A 133 -2.89 9.91 -10.77
CA LEU A 133 -3.64 8.66 -10.66
C LEU A 133 -4.83 8.86 -9.72
N PRO A 134 -5.78 7.92 -9.61
CA PRO A 134 -6.87 8.01 -8.63
C PRO A 134 -6.41 8.16 -7.17
N SER A 135 -5.15 7.83 -6.86
CA SER A 135 -4.55 8.01 -5.54
C SER A 135 -4.00 9.41 -5.27
N GLY A 136 -3.82 10.25 -6.31
CA GLY A 136 -3.21 11.58 -6.20
C GLY A 136 -2.24 11.89 -7.35
N CYS A 137 -1.46 12.95 -7.20
CA CYS A 137 -0.51 13.39 -8.23
C CYS A 137 0.93 12.98 -7.86
N LEU A 138 1.66 12.47 -8.86
CA LEU A 138 2.98 11.87 -8.68
C LEU A 138 4.09 12.84 -9.09
N VAL A 139 5.09 12.98 -8.21
CA VAL A 139 6.33 13.70 -8.44
C VAL A 139 7.49 12.71 -8.35
N PRO A 140 8.21 12.45 -9.46
CA PRO A 140 9.40 11.62 -9.43
C PRO A 140 10.49 12.31 -8.60
N LEU A 141 11.15 11.55 -7.75
CA LEU A 141 12.27 12.01 -6.94
C LEU A 141 13.55 11.27 -7.33
N GLN A 142 14.66 12.00 -7.36
CA GLN A 142 15.97 11.44 -7.63
C GLN A 142 16.97 12.04 -6.64
N PHE A 143 17.59 11.19 -5.84
CA PHE A 143 18.61 11.59 -4.88
C PHE A 143 19.93 10.92 -5.22
N GLY A 144 20.94 11.73 -5.52
CA GLY A 144 22.33 11.28 -5.57
C GLY A 144 22.88 10.99 -4.17
N GLU A 145 24.14 10.56 -4.09
CA GLU A 145 24.78 10.18 -2.82
C GLU A 145 24.86 11.35 -1.83
N GLU A 146 25.24 12.55 -2.31
CA GLU A 146 25.29 13.77 -1.49
C GLU A 146 23.91 14.13 -0.93
N ALA A 147 22.88 14.12 -1.77
CA ALA A 147 21.52 14.42 -1.34
C ALA A 147 20.99 13.38 -0.34
N LEU A 148 21.35 12.10 -0.49
CA LEU A 148 21.03 11.08 0.51
C LEU A 148 21.77 11.29 1.83
N GLN A 149 23.03 11.74 1.81
CA GLN A 149 23.75 12.11 3.03
C GLN A 149 23.06 13.28 3.73
N ALA A 150 22.59 14.27 2.97
CA ALA A 150 21.80 15.37 3.52
C ALA A 150 20.49 14.87 4.16
N LEU A 151 19.74 13.97 3.50
CA LEU A 151 18.55 13.37 4.10
C LEU A 151 18.86 12.62 5.42
N ARG A 152 20.04 12.01 5.53
CA ARG A 152 20.46 11.29 6.76
C ARG A 152 20.87 12.21 7.90
N SER A 153 21.38 13.41 7.60
CA SER A 153 21.85 14.36 8.60
C SER A 153 20.75 15.26 9.16
N HIS A 154 19.58 15.31 8.50
CA HIS A 154 18.45 16.14 8.90
C HIS A 154 17.38 15.34 9.62
N LYS A 155 16.54 16.05 10.39
CA LYS A 155 15.40 15.45 11.09
C LYS A 155 14.11 15.52 10.29
N VAL A 156 13.97 16.52 9.43
CA VAL A 156 12.74 16.81 8.70
C VAL A 156 13.07 17.24 7.27
N LEU A 157 12.29 16.77 6.31
CA LEU A 157 12.22 17.26 4.93
C LEU A 157 10.89 17.98 4.76
N HIS A 158 10.91 19.25 4.40
CA HIS A 158 9.71 20.02 4.10
C HIS A 158 9.30 19.80 2.63
N ILE A 159 8.01 19.56 2.42
CA ILE A 159 7.40 19.40 1.10
C ILE A 159 6.35 20.49 0.94
N SER A 160 6.62 21.42 0.04
CA SER A 160 5.79 22.59 -0.24
C SER A 160 5.13 22.48 -1.61
N PHE A 161 3.83 22.74 -1.69
CA PHE A 161 3.08 22.83 -2.95
C PHE A 161 1.96 23.87 -2.85
N VAL A 162 1.48 24.34 -4.00
CA VAL A 162 0.43 25.35 -4.06
C VAL A 162 -0.90 24.71 -4.43
N THR A 163 -2.00 25.18 -3.83
CA THR A 163 -3.36 24.75 -4.17
C THR A 163 -3.85 25.46 -5.44
N ALA A 164 -4.54 24.73 -6.31
CA ALA A 164 -5.10 25.28 -7.55
C ALA A 164 -6.33 26.18 -7.32
N ALA A 165 -7.06 25.97 -6.22
CA ALA A 165 -8.32 26.67 -5.96
C ALA A 165 -8.12 28.12 -5.49
N ASP A 166 -7.16 28.35 -4.60
CA ASP A 166 -6.98 29.63 -3.91
C ASP A 166 -5.51 30.09 -3.84
N GLY A 167 -4.60 29.36 -4.48
CA GLY A 167 -3.19 29.74 -4.58
C GLY A 167 -2.42 29.68 -3.25
N ARG A 168 -2.97 29.06 -2.21
CA ARG A 168 -2.30 28.89 -0.92
C ARG A 168 -1.15 27.91 -1.01
N THR A 169 -0.05 28.26 -0.38
CA THR A 169 1.06 27.32 -0.16
C THR A 169 0.76 26.43 1.04
N ILE A 170 0.83 25.12 0.82
CA ILE A 170 0.82 24.10 1.87
C ILE A 170 2.24 23.60 2.04
N ASP A 171 2.75 23.61 3.27
CA ASP A 171 4.07 23.08 3.62
C ASP A 171 3.91 21.95 4.64
N LEU A 172 4.40 20.76 4.29
CA LEU A 172 4.24 19.54 5.09
C LEU A 172 5.61 19.01 5.54
N PRO A 173 5.83 18.84 6.86
CA PRO A 173 7.07 18.25 7.37
C PRO A 173 7.03 16.73 7.25
N VAL A 174 7.99 16.12 6.55
CA VAL A 174 8.22 14.68 6.49
C VAL A 174 9.35 14.31 7.44
N SER A 175 9.13 13.34 8.33
CA SER A 175 10.16 12.90 9.27
C SER A 175 11.28 12.18 8.53
N LEU A 176 12.53 12.45 8.88
CA LEU A 176 13.68 11.71 8.37
C LEU A 176 14.22 10.70 9.39
N ASN A 177 13.53 10.57 10.54
CA ASN A 177 13.88 9.59 11.57
C ASN A 177 13.77 8.15 11.03
N GLY A 178 14.93 7.49 10.87
CA GLY A 178 15.04 6.13 10.37
C GLY A 178 15.19 5.99 8.85
N VAL A 179 15.21 7.09 8.09
CA VAL A 179 15.36 7.05 6.62
C VAL A 179 16.67 6.39 6.20
N GLY A 180 17.76 6.64 6.93
CA GLY A 180 19.07 6.06 6.65
C GLY A 180 19.06 4.54 6.77
N SER A 181 18.58 4.03 7.90
CA SER A 181 18.48 2.59 8.16
C SER A 181 17.56 1.90 7.17
N ALA A 182 16.43 2.52 6.81
CA ALA A 182 15.52 1.99 5.80
C ALA A 182 16.20 1.88 4.43
N LEU A 183 16.91 2.93 3.98
CA LEU A 183 17.65 2.93 2.72
C LEU A 183 18.78 1.90 2.70
N ASP A 184 19.49 1.71 3.82
CA ASP A 184 20.52 0.68 3.94
C ASP A 184 19.92 -0.72 3.85
N ARG A 185 18.77 -0.92 4.50
CA ARG A 185 18.03 -2.18 4.39
C ARG A 185 17.57 -2.47 2.97
N LEU A 186 17.06 -1.46 2.25
CA LEU A 186 16.70 -1.61 0.83
C LEU A 186 17.88 -2.03 -0.04
N LYS A 187 19.08 -1.50 0.22
CA LYS A 187 20.29 -1.93 -0.52
C LYS A 187 20.63 -3.40 -0.28
N VAL A 188 20.48 -3.88 0.96
CA VAL A 188 20.67 -5.31 1.29
C VAL A 188 19.62 -6.17 0.59
N LEU A 189 18.36 -5.73 0.57
CA LEU A 189 17.24 -6.46 -0.03
C LEU A 189 17.24 -6.46 -1.56
N ALA A 190 17.85 -5.46 -2.20
CA ALA A 190 17.99 -5.40 -3.66
C ALA A 190 18.93 -6.49 -4.22
N GLY A 191 19.76 -7.11 -3.38
CA GLY A 191 20.73 -8.13 -3.77
C GLY A 191 21.89 -7.57 -4.62
N PRO A 192 22.93 -8.40 -4.88
CA PRO A 192 23.94 -8.05 -5.88
C PRO A 192 23.29 -7.97 -7.26
N LYS A 193 23.57 -6.89 -7.99
CA LYS A 193 23.22 -6.75 -9.41
C LYS A 193 24.28 -7.39 -10.28
#